data_AF-A0A355U352-F1
#
_entry.id   AF-A0A355U352-F1
#
_cell.length_a   1.000
_cell.length_b   1.000
_cell.length_c   1.000
_cell.angle_alpha   90.00
_cell.angle_beta   90.00
_cell.angle_gamma   90.00
#
_symmetry.space_group_name_H-M   'P 1'
#
loop_
_entity.id
_entity.type
_entity.pdbx_description
1 polymer ?
#
loop_
_entity_poly.entity_id
_entity_poly.type
_entity_poly.pdbx_seq_one_letter_code
_entity_poly.pdbx_strand_id
1 'polypeptide(L)'
;MSEEIKKDTLPSPSPKVEKNGLGKWLKIGGILCAIAGCSALLLTALNLVTAPVIQQHLDDKQNAGYKQVFSNWAANGETIAIEDNPNLTEYCIAYSDAAKTQQIGFIYTTKTLAVKSYGNLQAMIGISGDTDSPVLGKVYMLENSLSFKSILETRYIEKYNQNPSDATLNNVKCGATYGAETLQGMINAARDHYTSIGDPFKEDLAQDVKDIWGEGGAYTVENSKESNVSGAQYVKKAYSFFEDDTNTGEIGRLYSAKSKDETGDIYLTVSFTGVNDLGKLVITKNTLTDSSTLNAYVSAYNANPSEETLNATNGAASERVKAMVSEAKSTLTTDGGLKSSRSYFKNIVADGAYVSVSEPVALSKDDKKINVLRYWSLYSDEGKTTEVAKIYKIQSLMEEDKETFTHIESTTVFLVTISGDKSNPSVGKMTLMLNEVGGGLDSDVEKYVNNFDASKGEPQKGVGATYTCKAIWNGVMKAKALYSETK
;
A
#
# COMPACT_ATOMS: atom_id res chain seq x y z
N MET A 1 -106.15 -19.14 -18.02
CA MET A 1 -106.50 -18.27 -19.17
C MET A 1 -105.18 -17.79 -19.75
N SER A 2 -104.61 -18.57 -20.68
CA SER A 2 -104.78 -18.42 -22.14
C SER A 2 -104.02 -17.17 -22.61
N GLU A 3 -102.77 -17.37 -23.03
CA GLU A 3 -102.37 -17.40 -24.46
C GLU A 3 -102.40 -16.00 -25.08
N GLU A 4 -101.22 -15.46 -25.42
CA GLU A 4 -100.99 -15.17 -26.84
C GLU A 4 -99.51 -15.14 -27.18
N ILE A 5 -99.19 -15.95 -28.18
CA ILE A 5 -97.92 -16.14 -28.85
C ILE A 5 -97.75 -15.00 -29.87
N LYS A 6 -96.55 -14.39 -29.95
CA LYS A 6 -96.03 -13.91 -31.24
C LYS A 6 -94.59 -14.34 -31.46
N LYS A 7 -94.43 -14.97 -32.63
CA LYS A 7 -93.29 -15.64 -33.24
C LYS A 7 -92.18 -14.71 -33.71
N ASP A 8 -90.98 -15.28 -33.69
CA ASP A 8 -89.90 -15.27 -34.69
C ASP A 8 -89.52 -13.97 -35.41
N THR A 9 -88.23 -13.62 -35.28
CA THR A 9 -87.38 -13.40 -36.47
C THR A 9 -85.90 -13.64 -36.16
N LEU A 10 -85.25 -14.35 -37.08
CA LEU A 10 -83.85 -14.83 -37.14
C LEU A 10 -82.82 -13.69 -37.39
N PRO A 11 -81.59 -14.03 -37.79
CA PRO A 11 -80.36 -14.02 -37.01
C PRO A 11 -79.63 -12.66 -37.07
N SER A 12 -78.96 -12.28 -35.98
CA SER A 12 -78.08 -11.11 -35.97
C SER A 12 -76.97 -11.27 -37.01
N PRO A 13 -76.79 -10.33 -37.95
CA PRO A 13 -75.71 -10.39 -38.92
C PRO A 13 -74.36 -10.28 -38.22
N SER A 14 -73.39 -11.09 -38.68
CA SER A 14 -72.00 -11.03 -38.27
C SER A 14 -71.48 -9.57 -38.30
N PRO A 15 -70.71 -9.12 -37.29
CA PRO A 15 -70.29 -7.73 -37.21
C PRO A 15 -69.45 -7.39 -38.44
N LYS A 16 -69.94 -6.43 -39.23
CA LYS A 16 -69.15 -5.81 -40.30
C LYS A 16 -67.86 -5.29 -39.66
N VAL A 17 -66.73 -5.88 -40.04
CA VAL A 17 -65.40 -5.33 -39.74
C VAL A 17 -65.33 -3.96 -40.40
N GLU A 18 -65.56 -2.91 -39.61
CA GLU A 18 -65.43 -1.54 -40.05
C GLU A 18 -63.97 -1.30 -40.51
N LYS A 19 -63.78 -1.10 -41.81
CA LYS A 19 -62.55 -0.60 -42.44
C LYS A 19 -62.21 0.86 -42.05
N ASN A 20 -62.61 1.31 -40.85
CA ASN A 20 -62.44 2.67 -40.35
C ASN A 20 -61.36 2.81 -39.26
N GLY A 21 -60.65 1.74 -38.92
CA GLY A 21 -59.60 1.75 -37.89
C GLY A 21 -58.36 2.56 -38.29
N LEU A 22 -57.86 2.39 -39.52
CA LEU A 22 -56.56 2.92 -39.95
C LEU A 22 -56.48 4.46 -39.87
N GLY A 23 -57.55 5.16 -40.27
CA GLY A 23 -57.61 6.62 -40.21
C GLY A 23 -57.67 7.17 -38.78
N LYS A 24 -58.23 6.42 -37.83
CA LYS A 24 -58.22 6.80 -36.40
C LYS A 24 -56.82 6.59 -35.81
N TRP A 25 -56.15 5.50 -36.15
CA TRP A 25 -54.77 5.23 -35.71
C TRP A 25 -53.76 6.26 -36.25
N LEU A 26 -53.87 6.65 -37.52
CA LEU A 26 -53.04 7.69 -38.13
C LEU A 26 -53.24 9.08 -37.48
N LYS A 27 -54.48 9.42 -37.13
CA LYS A 27 -54.79 10.67 -36.41
C LYS A 27 -54.22 10.67 -34.99
N ILE A 28 -54.37 9.57 -34.26
CA ILE A 28 -53.81 9.41 -32.91
C ILE A 28 -52.28 9.48 -32.98
N GLY A 29 -51.65 8.78 -33.93
CA GLY A 29 -50.21 8.84 -34.15
C GLY A 29 -49.71 10.25 -34.47
N GLY A 30 -50.39 10.97 -35.35
CA GLY A 30 -50.06 12.37 -35.68
C GLY A 30 -50.17 13.31 -34.48
N ILE A 31 -51.20 13.15 -33.65
CA ILE A 31 -51.37 13.94 -32.41
C ILE A 31 -50.25 13.63 -31.41
N LEU A 32 -49.89 12.36 -31.23
CA LEU A 32 -48.79 11.98 -30.35
C LEU A 32 -47.43 12.50 -30.84
N CYS A 33 -47.17 12.46 -32.16
CA CYS A 33 -45.97 13.07 -32.75
C CYS A 33 -45.95 14.59 -32.54
N ALA A 34 -47.09 15.28 -32.66
CA ALA A 34 -47.17 16.70 -32.41
C ALA A 34 -46.92 17.04 -30.94
N ILE A 35 -47.50 16.28 -30.00
CA ILE A 35 -47.26 16.45 -28.55
C ILE A 35 -45.78 16.18 -28.24
N ALA A 36 -45.23 15.08 -28.72
CA ALA A 36 -43.81 14.75 -28.53
C ALA A 36 -42.89 15.81 -29.12
N GLY A 37 -43.21 16.33 -30.31
CA GLY A 37 -42.50 17.43 -30.95
C GLY A 37 -42.54 18.70 -30.12
N CYS A 38 -43.72 19.13 -29.66
CA CYS A 38 -43.88 20.29 -28.79
C CYS A 38 -43.15 20.12 -27.45
N SER A 39 -43.24 18.95 -26.81
CA SER A 39 -42.54 18.64 -25.56
C SER A 39 -41.02 18.66 -25.74
N ALA A 40 -40.50 18.06 -26.82
CA ALA A 40 -39.08 18.10 -27.14
C ALA A 40 -38.61 19.54 -27.38
N LEU A 41 -39.36 20.33 -28.16
CA LEU A 41 -39.03 21.73 -28.44
C LEU A 41 -39.03 22.59 -27.17
N LEU A 42 -40.00 22.37 -26.28
CA LEU A 42 -40.05 23.04 -24.98
C LEU A 42 -38.87 22.65 -24.08
N LEU A 43 -38.51 21.36 -24.01
CA LEU A 43 -37.36 20.90 -23.23
C LEU A 43 -36.04 21.44 -23.80
N THR A 44 -35.87 21.44 -25.12
CA THR A 44 -34.68 21.98 -25.78
C THR A 44 -34.58 23.49 -25.59
N ALA A 45 -35.67 24.23 -25.78
CA ALA A 45 -35.70 25.68 -25.58
C ALA A 45 -35.43 26.04 -24.11
N LEU A 46 -36.03 25.30 -23.17
CA LEU A 46 -35.76 25.47 -21.74
C LEU A 46 -34.28 25.22 -21.45
N ASN A 47 -33.74 24.08 -21.87
CA ASN A 47 -32.34 23.73 -21.62
C ASN A 47 -31.36 24.75 -22.24
N LEU A 48 -31.63 25.25 -23.46
CA LEU A 48 -30.77 26.22 -24.14
C LEU A 48 -30.74 27.56 -23.40
N VAL A 49 -31.85 27.97 -22.77
CA VAL A 49 -31.93 29.20 -21.98
C VAL A 49 -31.40 28.99 -20.55
N THR A 50 -31.68 27.83 -19.93
CA THR A 50 -31.32 27.58 -18.53
C THR A 50 -29.89 27.11 -18.34
N ALA A 51 -29.31 26.37 -19.30
CA ALA A 51 -27.95 25.86 -19.19
C ALA A 51 -26.88 26.94 -18.89
N PRO A 52 -26.81 28.07 -19.62
CA PRO A 52 -25.82 29.11 -19.31
C PRO A 52 -26.04 29.76 -17.95
N VAL A 53 -27.30 29.92 -17.51
CA VAL A 53 -27.63 30.48 -16.19
C VAL A 53 -27.26 29.50 -15.07
N ILE A 54 -27.51 28.20 -15.27
CA ILE A 54 -27.08 27.14 -14.35
C ILE A 54 -25.56 27.13 -14.25
N GLN A 55 -24.85 27.18 -15.39
CA GLN A 55 -23.40 27.20 -15.40
C GLN A 55 -22.85 28.44 -14.69
N GLN A 56 -23.39 29.63 -14.98
CA GLN A 56 -22.99 30.86 -14.29
C GLN A 56 -23.20 30.77 -12.78
N HIS A 57 -24.33 30.20 -12.32
CA HIS A 57 -24.56 29.98 -10.90
C HIS A 57 -23.59 28.97 -10.27
N LEU A 58 -23.19 27.94 -11.01
CA LEU A 58 -22.18 26.98 -10.55
C LEU A 58 -20.80 27.65 -10.44
N ASP A 59 -20.42 28.45 -11.43
CA ASP A 59 -19.16 29.19 -11.44
C ASP A 59 -19.12 30.22 -10.30
N ASP A 60 -20.21 30.97 -10.11
CA ASP A 60 -20.35 31.92 -9.00
C ASP A 60 -20.24 31.23 -7.64
N LYS A 61 -20.84 30.04 -7.51
CA LYS A 61 -20.78 29.23 -6.30
C LYS A 61 -19.37 28.69 -6.04
N GLN A 62 -18.67 28.21 -7.06
CA GLN A 62 -17.28 27.79 -6.95
C GLN A 62 -16.37 28.96 -6.56
N ASN A 63 -16.53 30.12 -7.22
CA ASN A 63 -15.78 31.34 -6.90
C ASN A 63 -16.04 31.83 -5.47
N ALA A 64 -17.28 31.75 -4.99
CA ALA A 64 -17.61 32.03 -3.59
C ALA A 64 -16.93 31.03 -2.65
N GLY A 65 -16.88 29.75 -3.04
CA GLY A 65 -16.15 28.71 -2.32
C GLY A 65 -14.66 29.01 -2.18
N TYR A 66 -13.99 29.37 -3.28
CA TYR A 66 -12.57 29.73 -3.26
C TYR A 66 -12.28 30.90 -2.32
N LYS A 67 -13.10 31.96 -2.36
CA LYS A 67 -12.97 33.12 -1.46
C LYS A 67 -13.26 32.78 0.01
N GLN A 68 -14.17 31.85 0.26
CA GLN A 68 -14.47 31.42 1.63
C GLN A 68 -13.32 30.59 2.21
N VAL A 69 -12.74 29.71 1.40
CA VAL A 69 -11.64 28.84 1.77
C VAL A 69 -10.36 29.66 2.01
N PHE A 70 -10.04 30.57 1.08
CA PHE A 70 -8.94 31.53 1.20
C PHE A 70 -9.42 32.96 0.92
N SER A 71 -9.48 33.80 1.96
CA SER A 71 -10.05 35.16 1.84
C SER A 71 -9.26 36.10 0.93
N ASN A 72 -7.97 35.84 0.72
CA ASN A 72 -7.09 36.58 -0.18
C ASN A 72 -6.93 35.90 -1.55
N TRP A 73 -7.80 34.95 -1.90
CA TRP A 73 -7.79 34.29 -3.20
C TRP A 73 -8.02 35.26 -4.36
N ALA A 74 -7.24 35.11 -5.43
CA ALA A 74 -7.41 35.84 -6.68
C ALA A 74 -7.45 34.93 -7.92
N ALA A 75 -6.73 33.80 -7.92
CA ALA A 75 -6.68 32.87 -9.04
C ALA A 75 -6.36 31.44 -8.60
N ASN A 76 -6.67 30.48 -9.48
CA ASN A 76 -6.30 29.06 -9.35
C ASN A 76 -5.30 28.64 -10.43
N GLY A 77 -4.47 27.66 -10.10
CA GLY A 77 -3.70 26.86 -11.04
C GLY A 77 -4.58 25.93 -11.86
N GLU A 78 -3.96 25.04 -12.62
CA GLU A 78 -4.69 23.96 -13.28
C GLU A 78 -5.30 23.02 -12.24
N THR A 79 -6.44 22.43 -12.61
CA THR A 79 -7.13 21.45 -11.77
C THR A 79 -6.60 20.07 -12.10
N ILE A 80 -6.18 19.34 -11.07
CA ILE A 80 -5.56 18.02 -11.18
C ILE A 80 -6.53 17.00 -10.57
N ALA A 81 -6.92 16.00 -11.36
CA ALA A 81 -7.81 14.93 -10.92
C ALA A 81 -7.10 13.98 -9.93
N ILE A 82 -7.86 13.43 -8.99
CA ILE A 82 -7.41 12.43 -8.01
C ILE A 82 -8.21 11.15 -8.25
N GLU A 83 -7.62 10.16 -8.91
CA GLU A 83 -8.35 8.96 -9.35
C GLU A 83 -8.56 7.96 -8.20
N ASP A 84 -7.54 7.72 -7.37
CA ASP A 84 -7.52 6.63 -6.39
C ASP A 84 -7.95 7.01 -4.96
N ASN A 85 -8.62 8.15 -4.79
CA ASN A 85 -9.11 8.58 -3.46
C ASN A 85 -10.64 8.42 -3.35
N PRO A 86 -11.17 7.74 -2.32
CA PRO A 86 -12.62 7.55 -2.17
C PRO A 86 -13.38 8.85 -1.84
N ASN A 87 -12.69 9.86 -1.27
CA ASN A 87 -13.32 11.08 -0.76
C ASN A 87 -13.01 12.33 -1.61
N LEU A 88 -11.96 12.31 -2.42
CA LEU A 88 -11.51 13.46 -3.20
C LEU A 88 -11.72 13.24 -4.69
N THR A 89 -12.03 14.32 -5.42
CA THR A 89 -12.19 14.30 -6.88
C THR A 89 -10.99 14.93 -7.56
N GLU A 90 -10.55 16.08 -7.06
CA GLU A 90 -9.55 16.92 -7.71
C GLU A 90 -8.97 17.94 -6.72
N TYR A 91 -7.86 18.57 -7.10
CA TYR A 91 -7.30 19.70 -6.37
C TYR A 91 -6.72 20.75 -7.32
N CYS A 92 -6.55 21.97 -6.83
CA CYS A 92 -5.82 23.03 -7.54
C CYS A 92 -4.98 23.87 -6.57
N ILE A 93 -3.91 24.49 -7.08
CA ILE A 93 -3.10 25.46 -6.32
C ILE A 93 -3.83 26.81 -6.32
N ALA A 94 -3.97 27.43 -5.15
CA ALA A 94 -4.56 28.75 -4.99
C ALA A 94 -3.48 29.84 -4.90
N TYR A 95 -3.76 30.99 -5.51
CA TYR A 95 -2.86 32.15 -5.56
C TYR A 95 -3.55 33.42 -5.05
N SER A 96 -2.79 34.30 -4.40
CA SER A 96 -3.28 35.61 -3.95
C SER A 96 -3.26 36.69 -5.04
N ASP A 97 -2.68 36.40 -6.19
CA ASP A 97 -2.60 37.31 -7.33
C ASP A 97 -3.00 36.62 -8.64
N ALA A 98 -3.57 37.39 -9.56
CA ALA A 98 -4.00 36.88 -10.86
C ALA A 98 -2.82 36.42 -11.76
N ALA A 99 -1.60 36.90 -11.49
CA ALA A 99 -0.39 36.50 -12.21
C ALA A 99 0.18 35.15 -11.70
N LYS A 100 -0.43 34.55 -10.66
CA LYS A 100 -0.06 33.26 -10.07
C LYS A 100 1.38 33.21 -9.55
N THR A 101 1.84 34.31 -8.97
CA THR A 101 3.22 34.44 -8.46
C THR A 101 3.33 34.12 -6.98
N GLN A 102 2.27 34.33 -6.21
CA GLN A 102 2.22 34.10 -4.76
C GLN A 102 1.21 33.00 -4.43
N GLN A 103 1.71 31.79 -4.22
CA GLN A 103 0.91 30.66 -3.76
C GLN A 103 0.46 30.86 -2.31
N ILE A 104 -0.81 30.58 -2.04
CA ILE A 104 -1.41 30.68 -0.70
C ILE A 104 -1.84 29.33 -0.12
N GLY A 105 -1.98 28.30 -0.95
CA GLY A 105 -2.31 26.95 -0.51
C GLY A 105 -2.87 26.08 -1.63
N PHE A 106 -3.53 25.00 -1.24
CA PHE A 106 -4.20 24.04 -2.10
C PHE A 106 -5.68 24.01 -1.74
N ILE A 107 -6.52 23.89 -2.77
CA ILE A 107 -7.97 23.72 -2.61
C ILE A 107 -8.32 22.35 -3.17
N TYR A 108 -8.91 21.51 -2.31
CA TYR A 108 -9.40 20.19 -2.66
C TYR A 108 -10.91 20.23 -2.87
N THR A 109 -11.38 19.62 -3.95
CA THR A 109 -12.80 19.37 -4.19
C THR A 109 -13.10 17.91 -3.85
N THR A 110 -14.08 17.68 -2.98
CA THR A 110 -14.46 16.32 -2.57
C THR A 110 -15.36 15.65 -3.63
N LYS A 111 -15.42 14.32 -3.57
CA LYS A 111 -16.50 13.56 -4.22
C LYS A 111 -17.83 13.90 -3.55
N THR A 112 -18.92 13.76 -4.31
CA THR A 112 -20.27 13.79 -3.75
C THR A 112 -20.51 12.48 -3.03
N LEU A 113 -20.53 12.51 -1.70
CA LEU A 113 -20.72 11.33 -0.87
C LEU A 113 -22.14 11.28 -0.31
N ALA A 114 -22.80 10.14 -0.46
CA ALA A 114 -24.10 9.88 0.15
C ALA A 114 -23.93 9.60 1.66
N VAL A 115 -24.55 10.42 2.50
CA VAL A 115 -24.56 10.23 3.96
C VAL A 115 -25.80 9.44 4.34
N LYS A 116 -25.70 8.11 4.19
CA LYS A 116 -26.82 7.17 4.44
C LYS A 116 -28.07 7.62 3.66
N SER A 117 -29.23 7.61 4.33
CA SER A 117 -30.53 8.04 3.79
C SER A 117 -30.81 9.53 3.97
N TYR A 118 -29.82 10.33 4.43
CA TYR A 118 -30.07 11.72 4.80
C TYR A 118 -29.84 12.71 3.67
N GLY A 119 -29.06 12.34 2.65
CA GLY A 119 -28.73 13.18 1.48
C GLY A 119 -27.25 13.05 1.12
N ASN A 120 -26.76 13.99 0.33
CA ASN A 120 -25.37 14.04 -0.15
C ASN A 120 -24.59 15.22 0.44
N LEU A 121 -23.27 15.05 0.50
CA LEU A 121 -22.31 16.10 0.83
C LEU A 121 -21.23 16.21 -0.25
N GLN A 122 -20.89 17.46 -0.59
CA GLN A 122 -19.72 17.80 -1.38
C GLN A 122 -19.12 19.11 -0.84
N ALA A 123 -17.80 19.19 -0.71
CA ALA A 123 -17.12 20.32 -0.12
C ALA A 123 -15.88 20.75 -0.90
N MET A 124 -15.46 21.99 -0.68
CA MET A 124 -14.13 22.51 -0.97
C MET A 124 -13.37 22.68 0.34
N ILE A 125 -12.11 22.25 0.37
CA ILE A 125 -11.28 22.19 1.56
C ILE A 125 -9.95 22.89 1.27
N GLY A 126 -9.61 23.91 2.04
CA GLY A 126 -8.31 24.57 1.94
C GLY A 126 -7.28 23.93 2.84
N ILE A 127 -6.06 23.78 2.33
CA ILE A 127 -4.90 23.38 3.12
C ILE A 127 -3.71 24.24 2.69
N SER A 128 -2.92 24.72 3.65
CA SER A 128 -1.72 25.51 3.38
C SER A 128 -0.58 25.08 4.30
N GLY A 129 0.50 25.85 4.31
CA GLY A 129 1.67 25.56 5.14
C GLY A 129 2.70 24.69 4.42
N ASP A 130 3.48 23.96 5.21
CA ASP A 130 4.43 22.95 4.74
C ASP A 130 3.72 21.60 4.68
N THR A 131 4.09 20.72 3.75
CA THR A 131 3.49 19.38 3.65
C THR A 131 3.79 18.51 4.87
N ASP A 132 4.86 18.80 5.62
CA ASP A 132 5.17 18.13 6.88
C ASP A 132 4.41 18.68 8.09
N SER A 133 3.82 19.87 7.94
CA SER A 133 3.06 20.55 9.01
C SER A 133 1.88 21.29 8.38
N PRO A 134 0.92 20.52 7.83
CA PRO A 134 -0.18 21.08 7.09
C PRO A 134 -1.04 21.96 8.00
N VAL A 135 -1.28 23.18 7.56
CA VAL A 135 -2.21 24.09 8.21
C VAL A 135 -3.58 23.85 7.60
N LEU A 136 -4.48 23.31 8.42
CA LEU A 136 -5.87 23.14 8.03
C LEU A 136 -6.49 24.50 7.72
N GLY A 137 -7.10 24.62 6.55
CA GLY A 137 -7.83 25.80 6.13
C GLY A 137 -9.33 25.67 6.35
N LYS A 138 -10.06 26.66 5.86
CA LYS A 138 -11.52 26.69 5.92
C LYS A 138 -12.14 25.70 4.93
N VAL A 139 -13.41 25.39 5.17
CA VAL A 139 -14.25 24.51 4.35
C VAL A 139 -15.44 25.28 3.82
N TYR A 140 -15.82 25.00 2.58
CA TYR A 140 -17.03 25.49 1.96
C TYR A 140 -17.87 24.33 1.40
N MET A 141 -19.19 24.36 1.60
CA MET A 141 -20.07 23.31 1.10
C MET A 141 -20.53 23.61 -0.32
N LEU A 142 -20.11 22.78 -1.27
CA LEU A 142 -20.61 22.80 -2.66
C LEU A 142 -21.98 22.11 -2.75
N GLU A 143 -22.20 21.06 -1.99
CA GLU A 143 -23.49 20.40 -1.87
C GLU A 143 -23.72 19.98 -0.43
N ASN A 144 -24.92 20.28 0.08
CA ASN A 144 -25.40 19.77 1.35
C ASN A 144 -26.91 19.58 1.23
N SER A 145 -27.30 18.38 0.81
CA SER A 145 -28.71 17.97 0.69
C SER A 145 -29.19 17.19 1.92
N LEU A 146 -28.45 17.25 3.03
CA LEU A 146 -28.80 16.55 4.26
C LEU A 146 -30.08 17.12 4.88
N SER A 147 -30.95 16.24 5.39
CA SER A 147 -32.15 16.63 6.12
C SER A 147 -31.87 17.52 7.34
N PHE A 148 -30.65 17.47 7.88
CA PHE A 148 -30.16 18.28 9.01
C PHE A 148 -29.10 19.32 8.59
N LYS A 149 -29.08 19.74 7.32
CA LYS A 149 -28.15 20.73 6.73
C LYS A 149 -27.81 21.89 7.68
N SER A 150 -28.83 22.60 8.17
CA SER A 150 -28.63 23.80 9.01
C SER A 150 -27.90 23.48 10.32
N ILE A 151 -28.12 22.31 10.91
CA ILE A 151 -27.43 21.89 12.13
C ILE A 151 -25.95 21.63 11.83
N LEU A 152 -25.64 20.94 10.73
CA LEU A 152 -24.26 20.69 10.32
C LEU A 152 -23.51 21.99 10.04
N GLU A 153 -24.12 22.91 9.29
CA GLU A 153 -23.52 24.18 8.91
C GLU A 153 -23.26 25.07 10.13
N THR A 154 -24.28 25.33 10.95
CA THR A 154 -24.17 26.27 12.08
C THR A 154 -23.41 25.69 13.28
N ARG A 155 -23.57 24.39 13.59
CA ARG A 155 -22.99 23.83 14.82
C ARG A 155 -21.63 23.17 14.63
N TYR A 156 -21.23 22.85 13.40
CA TYR A 156 -19.95 22.22 13.12
C TYR A 156 -19.10 23.05 12.15
N ILE A 157 -19.58 23.32 10.93
CA ILE A 157 -18.77 23.96 9.89
C ILE A 157 -18.41 25.41 10.26
N GLU A 158 -19.36 26.21 10.74
CA GLU A 158 -19.08 27.58 11.20
C GLU A 158 -18.07 27.60 12.35
N LYS A 159 -18.19 26.69 13.31
CA LYS A 159 -17.24 26.58 14.44
C LYS A 159 -15.86 26.15 13.99
N TYR A 160 -15.79 25.17 13.08
CA TYR A 160 -14.53 24.75 12.48
C TYR A 160 -13.87 25.92 11.73
N ASN A 161 -14.62 26.64 10.89
CA ASN A 161 -14.11 27.75 10.09
C ASN A 161 -13.65 28.97 10.91
N GLN A 162 -14.10 29.11 12.16
CA GLN A 162 -13.60 30.15 13.08
C GLN A 162 -12.18 29.85 13.56
N ASN A 163 -11.83 28.57 13.74
CA ASN A 163 -10.50 28.14 14.14
C ASN A 163 -10.20 26.72 13.61
N PRO A 164 -9.82 26.59 12.33
CA PRO A 164 -9.52 25.29 11.74
C PRO A 164 -8.33 24.62 12.46
N SER A 165 -8.59 23.48 13.10
CA SER A 165 -7.59 22.73 13.86
C SER A 165 -8.05 21.29 14.08
N ASP A 166 -7.15 20.39 14.47
CA ASP A 166 -7.53 19.03 14.84
C ASP A 166 -8.52 19.00 16.00
N ALA A 167 -8.41 19.94 16.95
CA ALA A 167 -9.32 20.03 18.09
C ALA A 167 -10.76 20.35 17.65
N THR A 168 -10.93 21.30 16.72
CA THR A 168 -12.26 21.66 16.20
C THR A 168 -12.79 20.62 15.23
N LEU A 169 -11.91 20.03 14.41
CA LEU A 169 -12.22 18.93 13.50
C LEU A 169 -12.75 17.69 14.24
N ASN A 170 -12.13 17.32 15.36
CA ASN A 170 -12.53 16.13 16.12
C ASN A 170 -13.81 16.34 16.96
N ASN A 171 -14.36 17.56 17.01
CA ASN A 171 -15.57 17.86 17.77
C ASN A 171 -16.85 17.65 16.94
N VAL A 172 -17.15 16.40 16.60
CA VAL A 172 -18.30 16.00 15.77
C VAL A 172 -19.65 15.97 16.52
N LYS A 173 -19.70 16.40 17.79
CA LYS A 173 -20.90 16.38 18.64
C LYS A 173 -21.79 17.61 18.41
N CYS A 174 -22.57 17.58 17.32
CA CYS A 174 -23.40 18.73 16.92
C CYS A 174 -24.90 18.41 16.73
N GLY A 175 -25.33 17.15 16.89
CA GLY A 175 -26.68 16.70 16.52
C GLY A 175 -26.82 16.35 15.03
N ALA A 176 -25.72 16.47 14.27
CA ALA A 176 -25.55 16.09 12.88
C ALA A 176 -24.30 15.19 12.72
N THR A 177 -24.07 14.30 13.70
CA THR A 177 -22.81 13.57 13.88
C THR A 177 -22.37 12.82 12.63
N TYR A 178 -23.28 12.13 11.93
CA TYR A 178 -22.92 11.44 10.68
C TYR A 178 -22.39 12.38 9.60
N GLY A 179 -23.03 13.54 9.40
CA GLY A 179 -22.53 14.52 8.44
C GLY A 179 -21.19 15.12 8.85
N ALA A 180 -20.99 15.34 10.16
CA ALA A 180 -19.74 15.85 10.72
C ALA A 180 -18.58 14.83 10.59
N GLU A 181 -18.84 13.55 10.86
CA GLU A 181 -17.88 12.45 10.67
C GLU A 181 -17.52 12.25 9.19
N THR A 182 -18.51 12.32 8.29
CA THR A 182 -18.24 12.26 6.85
C THR A 182 -17.35 13.42 6.41
N LEU A 183 -17.66 14.65 6.84
CA LEU A 183 -16.85 15.81 6.51
C LEU A 183 -15.44 15.74 7.14
N GLN A 184 -15.33 15.22 8.37
CA GLN A 184 -14.04 14.94 9.01
C GLN A 184 -13.19 13.98 8.17
N GLY A 185 -13.79 12.90 7.65
CA GLY A 185 -13.13 11.96 6.75
C GLY A 185 -12.65 12.61 5.44
N MET A 186 -13.44 13.53 4.88
CA MET A 186 -13.04 14.30 3.69
C MET A 186 -11.85 15.24 3.98
N ILE A 187 -11.86 15.95 5.11
CA ILE A 187 -10.77 16.85 5.52
C ILE A 187 -9.48 16.06 5.79
N ASN A 188 -9.58 14.92 6.48
CA ASN A 188 -8.44 14.04 6.70
C ASN A 188 -7.88 13.51 5.37
N ALA A 189 -8.73 13.08 4.45
CA ALA A 189 -8.28 12.64 3.12
C ALA A 189 -7.55 13.75 2.36
N ALA A 190 -8.05 14.99 2.39
CA ALA A 190 -7.38 16.14 1.80
C ALA A 190 -6.01 16.40 2.43
N ARG A 191 -5.93 16.32 3.78
CA ARG A 191 -4.65 16.47 4.51
C ARG A 191 -3.66 15.39 4.14
N ASP A 192 -4.08 14.13 4.13
CA ASP A 192 -3.24 12.99 3.83
C ASP A 192 -2.75 13.03 2.37
N HIS A 193 -3.61 13.49 1.44
CA HIS A 193 -3.19 13.71 0.06
C HIS A 193 -2.18 14.87 -0.04
N TYR A 194 -2.44 15.98 0.65
CA TYR A 194 -1.53 17.13 0.66
C TYR A 194 -0.14 16.78 1.19
N THR A 195 -0.06 16.02 2.28
CA THR A 195 1.22 15.55 2.82
C THR A 195 1.90 14.55 1.87
N SER A 196 1.14 13.86 1.01
CA SER A 196 1.70 12.95 0.00
C SER A 196 2.23 13.65 -1.25
N ILE A 197 1.64 14.77 -1.70
CA ILE A 197 2.10 15.51 -2.90
C ILE A 197 3.44 16.21 -2.65
N GLY A 198 3.62 16.83 -1.48
CA GLY A 198 4.88 17.53 -1.18
C GLY A 198 5.97 16.65 -0.59
N ASP A 199 5.84 15.34 -0.72
CA ASP A 199 6.91 14.42 -0.38
C ASP A 199 7.83 14.24 -1.60
N PRO A 200 8.93 15.00 -1.75
CA PRO A 200 9.84 14.82 -2.87
C PRO A 200 10.43 13.41 -2.91
N PHE A 201 10.40 12.68 -1.77
CA PHE A 201 10.84 11.31 -1.73
C PHE A 201 9.92 10.35 -2.46
N LYS A 202 8.65 10.68 -2.72
CA LYS A 202 7.74 9.81 -3.49
C LYS A 202 7.86 10.00 -4.99
N GLU A 203 8.05 11.23 -5.46
CA GLU A 203 8.22 11.52 -6.89
C GLU A 203 9.50 10.87 -7.44
N ASP A 204 10.57 10.87 -6.65
CA ASP A 204 11.89 10.38 -7.07
C ASP A 204 12.25 8.99 -6.51
N LEU A 205 11.40 8.35 -5.69
CA LEU A 205 11.77 7.09 -5.00
C LEU A 205 12.26 6.00 -5.95
N ALA A 206 11.59 5.83 -7.08
CA ALA A 206 11.96 4.80 -8.06
C ALA A 206 13.34 5.07 -8.67
N GLN A 207 13.68 6.35 -8.89
CA GLN A 207 14.99 6.76 -9.38
C GLN A 207 16.05 6.65 -8.27
N ASP A 208 15.75 7.07 -7.05
CA ASP A 208 16.63 6.92 -5.88
C ASP A 208 16.98 5.44 -5.64
N VAL A 209 15.99 4.54 -5.68
CA VAL A 209 16.17 3.09 -5.57
C VAL A 209 17.12 2.57 -6.65
N LYS A 210 16.94 3.02 -7.89
CA LYS A 210 17.79 2.65 -9.03
C LYS A 210 19.21 3.19 -8.90
N ASP A 211 19.40 4.41 -8.41
CA ASP A 211 20.72 5.01 -8.22
C ASP A 211 21.50 4.32 -7.07
N ILE A 212 20.76 3.86 -6.05
CA ILE A 212 21.33 3.17 -4.90
C ILE A 212 21.72 1.73 -5.27
N TRP A 213 20.76 0.93 -5.75
CA TRP A 213 20.91 -0.52 -5.91
C TRP A 213 21.03 -1.01 -7.35
N GLY A 214 20.86 -0.14 -8.35
CA GLY A 214 20.96 -0.47 -9.78
C GLY A 214 19.67 -1.01 -10.40
N GLU A 215 19.70 -1.28 -11.70
CA GLU A 215 18.61 -1.94 -12.42
C GLU A 215 18.69 -3.47 -12.22
N GLY A 216 17.91 -4.02 -11.29
CA GLY A 216 17.92 -5.46 -11.04
C GLY A 216 16.89 -5.96 -10.03
N GLY A 217 15.73 -6.39 -10.54
CA GLY A 217 14.83 -7.44 -10.01
C GLY A 217 14.23 -7.34 -8.60
N ALA A 218 15.03 -7.14 -7.56
CA ALA A 218 14.60 -7.29 -6.16
C ALA A 218 14.25 -5.96 -5.48
N TYR A 219 14.81 -4.85 -5.94
CA TYR A 219 14.54 -3.52 -5.38
C TYR A 219 13.57 -2.76 -6.29
N THR A 220 12.28 -3.08 -6.18
CA THR A 220 11.20 -2.33 -6.82
C THR A 220 10.41 -1.58 -5.76
N VAL A 221 9.82 -0.44 -6.12
CA VAL A 221 8.93 0.31 -5.23
C VAL A 221 7.70 -0.55 -4.85
N GLU A 222 7.27 -1.43 -5.76
CA GLU A 222 6.18 -2.39 -5.55
C GLU A 222 6.48 -3.39 -4.42
N ASN A 223 7.75 -3.80 -4.28
CA ASN A 223 8.21 -4.70 -3.22
C ASN A 223 8.74 -3.95 -1.99
N SER A 224 8.32 -2.70 -1.82
CA SER A 224 8.67 -1.89 -0.67
C SER A 224 7.48 -1.69 0.26
N LYS A 225 7.76 -1.64 1.56
CA LYS A 225 6.78 -1.25 2.58
C LYS A 225 7.18 0.08 3.19
N GLU A 226 6.36 1.10 2.94
CA GLU A 226 6.47 2.42 3.58
C GLU A 226 6.02 2.36 5.04
N SER A 227 6.73 3.07 5.90
CA SER A 227 6.38 3.29 7.30
C SER A 227 6.77 4.70 7.73
N ASN A 228 5.94 5.33 8.55
CA ASN A 228 6.23 6.64 9.12
C ASN A 228 7.16 6.50 10.32
N VAL A 229 8.15 7.39 10.43
CA VAL A 229 9.07 7.46 11.57
C VAL A 229 8.62 8.58 12.50
N SER A 230 8.12 8.23 13.68
CA SER A 230 7.67 9.19 14.69
C SER A 230 8.77 9.56 15.68
N GLY A 231 8.85 10.83 16.07
CA GLY A 231 9.79 11.30 17.11
C GLY A 231 11.21 11.59 16.62
N ALA A 232 11.50 11.34 15.35
CA ALA A 232 12.75 11.71 14.70
C ALA A 232 12.73 13.17 14.22
N GLN A 233 13.87 13.85 14.36
CA GLN A 233 14.06 15.24 13.96
C GLN A 233 14.09 15.37 12.44
N TYR A 234 14.90 14.56 11.77
CA TYR A 234 15.19 14.63 10.34
C TYR A 234 14.51 13.51 9.54
N VAL A 235 14.56 12.27 10.05
CA VAL A 235 13.99 11.11 9.36
C VAL A 235 12.47 11.15 9.43
N LYS A 236 11.80 11.00 8.28
CA LYS A 236 10.32 11.07 8.19
C LYS A 236 9.70 9.74 7.78
N LYS A 237 10.32 9.05 6.83
CA LYS A 237 9.81 7.76 6.35
C LYS A 237 10.91 6.73 6.25
N ALA A 238 10.50 5.48 6.35
CA ALA A 238 11.33 4.32 6.12
C ALA A 238 10.63 3.40 5.10
N TYR A 239 11.37 2.99 4.08
CA TYR A 239 10.95 2.06 3.05
C TYR A 239 11.74 0.77 3.22
N SER A 240 11.08 -0.30 3.64
CA SER A 240 11.70 -1.63 3.77
C SER A 240 11.55 -2.38 2.46
N PHE A 241 12.63 -2.91 1.90
CA PHE A 241 12.62 -3.64 0.63
C PHE A 241 12.82 -5.13 0.90
N PHE A 242 12.05 -5.96 0.20
CA PHE A 242 12.00 -7.40 0.43
C PHE A 242 12.42 -8.18 -0.82
N GLU A 243 12.95 -9.39 -0.61
CA GLU A 243 13.34 -10.29 -1.72
C GLU A 243 12.14 -10.77 -2.54
N ASP A 244 10.94 -10.73 -1.97
CA ASP A 244 9.71 -11.21 -2.59
C ASP A 244 8.47 -10.42 -2.12
N ASP A 245 7.39 -10.60 -2.87
CA ASP A 245 6.09 -9.96 -2.71
C ASP A 245 5.38 -10.38 -1.40
N THR A 246 5.91 -11.40 -0.70
CA THR A 246 5.37 -11.87 0.58
C THR A 246 5.93 -11.09 1.78
N ASN A 247 6.76 -10.07 1.52
CA ASN A 247 7.46 -9.27 2.52
C ASN A 247 8.34 -10.12 3.45
N THR A 248 8.91 -11.21 2.92
CA THR A 248 9.86 -12.04 3.68
C THR A 248 11.29 -11.80 3.21
N GLY A 249 12.24 -11.76 4.14
CA GLY A 249 13.65 -11.48 3.82
C GLY A 249 13.88 -10.02 3.44
N GLU A 250 13.88 -9.12 4.43
CA GLU A 250 14.24 -7.72 4.21
C GLU A 250 15.71 -7.62 3.76
N ILE A 251 15.94 -7.08 2.56
CA ILE A 251 17.26 -6.95 1.91
C ILE A 251 17.89 -5.58 2.05
N GLY A 252 17.06 -4.58 2.34
CA GLY A 252 17.54 -3.24 2.57
C GLY A 252 16.45 -2.32 3.07
N ARG A 253 16.87 -1.19 3.60
CA ARG A 253 15.96 -0.13 4.03
C ARG A 253 16.46 1.20 3.51
N LEU A 254 15.54 2.01 3.00
CA LEU A 254 15.76 3.42 2.69
C LEU A 254 15.08 4.28 3.74
N TYR A 255 15.77 5.30 4.19
CA TYR A 255 15.20 6.33 5.03
C TYR A 255 15.16 7.63 4.26
N SER A 256 14.01 8.29 4.26
CA SER A 256 13.91 9.66 3.80
C SER A 256 14.18 10.62 4.96
N ALA A 257 15.18 11.49 4.78
CA ALA A 257 15.61 12.44 5.78
C ALA A 257 15.58 13.86 5.22
N LYS A 258 14.91 14.77 5.93
CA LYS A 258 14.82 16.18 5.59
C LYS A 258 15.50 17.00 6.67
N SER A 259 16.38 17.91 6.27
CA SER A 259 16.94 18.93 7.13
C SER A 259 16.59 20.30 6.57
N LYS A 260 16.20 21.24 7.43
CA LYS A 260 15.85 22.62 7.07
C LYS A 260 16.51 23.60 8.03
N ASP A 261 17.14 24.63 7.48
CA ASP A 261 17.64 25.78 8.22
C ASP A 261 17.51 27.06 7.38
N GLU A 262 18.10 28.17 7.86
CA GLU A 262 18.10 29.46 7.16
C GLU A 262 18.86 29.46 5.82
N THR A 263 19.72 28.46 5.58
CA THR A 263 20.54 28.33 4.37
C THR A 263 19.88 27.51 3.27
N GLY A 264 18.81 26.77 3.60
CA GLY A 264 18.00 26.00 2.66
C GLY A 264 17.65 24.60 3.18
N ASP A 265 16.97 23.84 2.32
CA ASP A 265 16.48 22.49 2.60
C ASP A 265 17.38 21.46 1.92
N ILE A 266 17.64 20.35 2.63
CA ILE A 266 18.28 19.15 2.08
C ILE A 266 17.32 17.99 2.29
N TYR A 267 17.00 17.29 1.20
CA TYR A 267 16.24 16.05 1.17
C TYR A 267 17.19 14.95 0.73
N LEU A 268 17.34 13.94 1.58
CA LEU A 268 18.34 12.88 1.45
C LEU A 268 17.68 11.51 1.63
N THR A 269 17.91 10.60 0.70
CA THR A 269 17.61 9.18 0.85
C THR A 269 18.86 8.47 1.37
N VAL A 270 18.75 7.81 2.52
CA VAL A 270 19.83 7.07 3.18
C VAL A 270 19.54 5.58 3.10
N SER A 271 20.42 4.80 2.47
CA SER A 271 20.24 3.35 2.36
C SER A 271 21.07 2.56 3.38
N PHE A 272 20.51 1.43 3.81
CA PHE A 272 21.18 0.42 4.61
C PHE A 272 20.88 -0.96 4.03
N THR A 273 21.92 -1.77 3.83
CA THR A 273 21.81 -3.20 3.43
C THR A 273 22.14 -4.14 4.60
N GLY A 274 22.51 -3.58 5.75
CA GLY A 274 22.88 -4.25 7.00
C GLY A 274 22.61 -3.34 8.21
N VAL A 275 22.69 -3.87 9.43
CA VAL A 275 22.66 -3.04 10.67
C VAL A 275 23.91 -2.16 10.76
N ASN A 276 25.04 -2.65 10.25
CA ASN A 276 26.33 -1.95 10.24
C ASN A 276 26.76 -1.51 8.83
N ASP A 277 26.09 -2.02 7.78
CA ASP A 277 26.45 -1.73 6.41
C ASP A 277 25.75 -0.44 5.98
N LEU A 278 26.53 0.63 6.04
CA LEU A 278 26.20 1.92 5.45
C LEU A 278 26.09 1.74 3.93
N GLY A 279 24.90 1.98 3.38
CA GLY A 279 24.68 1.96 1.94
C GLY A 279 25.07 3.29 1.29
N LYS A 280 24.53 3.57 0.11
CA LYS A 280 24.68 4.86 -0.57
C LYS A 280 23.70 5.91 -0.06
N LEU A 281 24.03 7.17 -0.35
CA LEU A 281 23.18 8.34 -0.16
C LEU A 281 22.74 8.89 -1.51
N VAL A 282 21.51 9.36 -1.61
CA VAL A 282 21.01 10.10 -2.78
C VAL A 282 20.41 11.42 -2.31
N ILE A 283 20.81 12.52 -2.95
CA ILE A 283 20.22 13.83 -2.71
C ILE A 283 19.00 13.95 -3.60
N THR A 284 17.82 13.75 -3.02
CA THR A 284 16.54 13.84 -3.73
C THR A 284 16.21 15.29 -4.09
N LYS A 285 16.49 16.24 -3.19
CA LYS A 285 16.29 17.67 -3.44
C LYS A 285 17.23 18.51 -2.59
N ASN A 286 17.78 19.57 -3.17
CA ASN A 286 18.69 20.48 -2.50
C ASN A 286 18.39 21.92 -2.90
N THR A 287 18.06 22.77 -1.93
CA THR A 287 17.80 24.20 -2.15
C THR A 287 18.88 25.11 -1.55
N LEU A 288 20.01 24.54 -1.13
CA LEU A 288 21.16 25.33 -0.66
C LEU A 288 21.73 26.20 -1.78
N THR A 289 22.10 27.44 -1.42
CA THR A 289 22.71 28.39 -2.36
C THR A 289 24.07 27.91 -2.89
N ASP A 290 24.81 27.10 -2.12
CA ASP A 290 26.04 26.44 -2.55
C ASP A 290 25.89 24.91 -2.47
N SER A 291 25.35 24.32 -3.53
CA SER A 291 25.14 22.88 -3.65
C SER A 291 26.38 22.08 -4.07
N SER A 292 27.43 22.76 -4.55
CA SER A 292 28.60 22.13 -5.15
C SER A 292 29.39 21.29 -4.14
N THR A 293 29.51 21.79 -2.92
CA THR A 293 30.21 21.12 -1.81
C THR A 293 29.45 19.89 -1.31
N LEU A 294 28.11 19.97 -1.25
CA LEU A 294 27.27 18.84 -0.83
C LEU A 294 27.30 17.69 -1.85
N ASN A 295 27.19 18.00 -3.15
CA ASN A 295 27.23 16.99 -4.20
C ASN A 295 28.59 16.27 -4.26
N ALA A 296 29.69 17.03 -4.09
CA ALA A 296 31.03 16.46 -4.01
C ALA A 296 31.18 15.54 -2.79
N TYR A 297 30.63 15.94 -1.65
CA TYR A 297 30.64 15.13 -0.42
C TYR A 297 29.89 13.81 -0.59
N VAL A 298 28.65 13.85 -1.10
CA VAL A 298 27.85 12.63 -1.33
C VAL A 298 28.50 11.72 -2.36
N SER A 299 29.11 12.29 -3.42
CA SER A 299 29.86 11.51 -4.40
C SER A 299 31.08 10.81 -3.79
N ALA A 300 31.84 11.51 -2.95
CA ALA A 300 33.00 10.95 -2.25
C ALA A 300 32.60 9.84 -1.28
N TYR A 301 31.49 10.03 -0.54
CA TYR A 301 30.92 9.00 0.33
C TYR A 301 30.49 7.77 -0.47
N ASN A 302 29.72 7.95 -1.54
CA ASN A 302 29.20 6.84 -2.37
C ASN A 302 30.29 6.03 -3.06
N ALA A 303 31.48 6.60 -3.26
CA ALA A 303 32.64 5.89 -3.80
C ALA A 303 33.22 4.86 -2.79
N ASN A 304 33.06 5.11 -1.49
CA ASN A 304 33.49 4.18 -0.43
C ASN A 304 32.66 4.41 0.87
N PRO A 305 31.42 3.89 0.94
CA PRO A 305 30.53 4.16 2.07
C PRO A 305 31.08 3.59 3.39
N SER A 306 31.46 4.46 4.33
CA SER A 306 31.97 4.07 5.64
C SER A 306 31.77 5.19 6.66
N GLU A 307 31.91 4.88 7.96
CA GLU A 307 31.90 5.92 8.99
C GLU A 307 33.08 6.89 8.83
N GLU A 308 34.22 6.40 8.33
CA GLU A 308 35.39 7.23 8.07
C GLU A 308 35.12 8.24 6.95
N THR A 309 34.56 7.81 5.82
CA THR A 309 34.24 8.71 4.70
C THR A 309 33.08 9.64 5.04
N LEU A 310 32.10 9.18 5.81
CA LEU A 310 31.04 10.04 6.35
C LEU A 310 31.64 11.17 7.19
N ASN A 311 32.64 10.88 8.02
CA ASN A 311 33.25 11.84 8.93
C ASN A 311 34.40 12.66 8.33
N ALA A 312 34.92 12.29 7.15
CA ALA A 312 36.12 12.89 6.56
C ALA A 312 35.99 14.36 6.13
N THR A 313 34.77 14.86 5.93
CA THR A 313 34.53 16.22 5.42
C THR A 313 33.85 17.11 6.45
N ASN A 314 34.36 18.34 6.61
CA ASN A 314 33.84 19.33 7.55
C ASN A 314 33.17 20.48 6.79
N GLY A 315 31.93 20.81 7.18
CA GLY A 315 31.13 21.87 6.58
C GLY A 315 29.69 21.82 7.06
N ALA A 316 28.98 22.96 7.07
CA ALA A 316 27.61 23.02 7.63
C ALA A 316 26.65 22.02 6.95
N ALA A 317 26.71 21.90 5.62
CA ALA A 317 25.90 20.94 4.88
C ALA A 317 26.30 19.47 5.14
N SER A 318 27.59 19.15 5.28
CA SER A 318 28.03 17.79 5.59
C SER A 318 27.69 17.40 7.03
N GLU A 319 27.76 18.32 7.99
CA GLU A 319 27.30 18.08 9.37
C GLU A 319 25.79 17.77 9.43
N ARG A 320 24.98 18.45 8.61
CA ARG A 320 23.56 18.12 8.47
C ARG A 320 23.35 16.72 7.91
N VAL A 321 24.11 16.32 6.89
CA VAL A 321 24.06 14.94 6.35
C VAL A 321 24.50 13.92 7.41
N LYS A 322 25.58 14.16 8.14
CA LYS A 322 26.02 13.29 9.25
C LYS A 322 24.91 13.09 10.29
N ALA A 323 24.22 14.16 10.68
CA ALA A 323 23.10 14.09 11.61
C ALA A 323 21.93 13.27 11.05
N MET A 324 21.57 13.47 9.78
CA MET A 324 20.53 12.69 9.10
C MET A 324 20.86 11.19 9.02
N VAL A 325 22.10 10.84 8.64
CA VAL A 325 22.55 9.44 8.55
C VAL A 325 22.61 8.79 9.93
N SER A 326 23.09 9.52 10.94
CA SER A 326 23.14 9.04 12.33
C SER A 326 21.75 8.74 12.89
N GLU A 327 20.78 9.63 12.67
CA GLU A 327 19.40 9.41 13.09
C GLU A 327 18.73 8.25 12.33
N ALA A 328 18.99 8.11 11.03
CA ALA A 328 18.51 6.96 10.24
C ALA A 328 19.07 5.63 10.77
N LYS A 329 20.37 5.59 11.11
CA LYS A 329 21.02 4.41 11.72
C LYS A 329 20.44 4.09 13.12
N SER A 330 20.18 5.12 13.92
CA SER A 330 19.52 4.96 15.23
C SER A 330 18.09 4.41 15.10
N THR A 331 17.34 4.93 14.11
CA THR A 331 15.98 4.47 13.80
C THR A 331 15.98 3.01 13.38
N LEU A 332 16.91 2.60 12.50
CA LEU A 332 17.09 1.20 12.09
C LEU A 332 17.30 0.27 13.28
N THR A 333 18.10 0.70 14.26
CA THR A 333 18.38 -0.09 15.47
C THR A 333 17.13 -0.20 16.35
N THR A 334 16.37 0.89 16.50
CA THR A 334 15.15 0.94 17.32
C THR A 334 14.03 0.07 16.73
N ASP A 335 13.93 -0.01 15.41
CA ASP A 335 12.97 -0.85 14.68
C ASP A 335 13.32 -2.36 14.71
N GLY A 336 14.36 -2.76 15.43
CA GLY A 336 14.82 -4.14 15.56
C GLY A 336 15.80 -4.60 14.48
N GLY A 337 16.41 -3.65 13.74
CA GLY A 337 17.35 -3.92 12.65
C GLY A 337 16.69 -4.50 11.40
N LEU A 338 17.52 -4.81 10.39
CA LEU A 338 17.05 -5.55 9.22
C LEU A 338 16.67 -6.98 9.63
N LYS A 339 15.43 -7.35 9.36
CA LYS A 339 14.94 -8.71 9.58
C LYS A 339 15.34 -9.62 8.42
N SER A 340 16.65 -9.66 8.13
CA SER A 340 17.18 -10.52 7.08
C SER A 340 16.95 -11.99 7.43
N SER A 341 16.75 -12.81 6.40
CA SER A 341 16.74 -14.27 6.51
C SER A 341 18.01 -14.82 7.18
N ARG A 342 19.13 -14.10 7.07
CA ARG A 342 20.41 -14.41 7.75
C ARG A 342 20.30 -14.36 9.28
N SER A 343 19.58 -13.38 9.84
CA SER A 343 19.33 -13.26 11.29
C SER A 343 18.41 -14.37 11.80
N TYR A 344 17.47 -14.83 10.96
CA TYR A 344 16.61 -15.97 11.28
C TYR A 344 17.44 -17.25 11.49
N PHE A 345 18.40 -17.53 10.60
CA PHE A 345 19.26 -18.72 10.70
C PHE A 345 20.39 -18.59 11.72
N LYS A 346 20.88 -17.38 12.02
CA LYS A 346 21.91 -17.19 13.06
C LYS A 346 21.46 -17.65 14.45
N ASN A 347 20.15 -17.63 14.71
CA ASN A 347 19.58 -18.15 15.97
C ASN A 347 19.40 -19.68 15.99
N ILE A 348 19.54 -20.33 14.82
CA ILE A 348 19.38 -21.78 14.63
C ILE A 348 20.74 -22.50 14.63
N VAL A 349 21.80 -21.84 14.15
CA VAL A 349 23.12 -22.44 13.97
C VAL A 349 24.10 -21.90 15.01
N ALA A 350 25.02 -22.73 15.49
CA ALA A 350 26.03 -22.34 16.48
C ALA A 350 26.87 -21.12 16.03
N ASP A 351 27.29 -20.29 16.99
CA ASP A 351 28.16 -19.13 16.75
C ASP A 351 29.39 -19.55 15.91
N GLY A 352 29.53 -18.97 14.71
CA GLY A 352 30.67 -19.20 13.80
C GLY A 352 30.36 -19.84 12.45
N ALA A 353 29.11 -20.22 12.16
CA ALA A 353 28.76 -20.79 10.85
C ALA A 353 28.59 -19.73 9.74
N TYR A 354 29.13 -20.00 8.55
CA TYR A 354 29.02 -19.13 7.37
C TYR A 354 27.87 -19.60 6.47
N VAL A 355 26.93 -18.71 6.14
CA VAL A 355 25.76 -19.02 5.30
C VAL A 355 25.99 -18.56 3.86
N SER A 356 25.80 -19.46 2.88
CA SER A 356 25.70 -19.11 1.45
C SER A 356 24.30 -19.39 0.94
N VAL A 357 23.67 -18.38 0.32
CA VAL A 357 22.39 -18.52 -0.38
C VAL A 357 22.68 -18.98 -1.81
N SER A 358 21.92 -19.95 -2.31
CA SER A 358 21.99 -20.37 -3.72
C SER A 358 20.65 -20.10 -4.39
N GLU A 359 20.67 -19.88 -5.70
CA GLU A 359 19.46 -19.75 -6.52
C GLU A 359 18.60 -21.03 -6.47
N PRO A 360 17.30 -20.96 -6.82
CA PRO A 360 16.42 -22.11 -6.86
C PRO A 360 16.98 -23.20 -7.77
N VAL A 361 17.16 -24.41 -7.25
CA VAL A 361 17.56 -25.58 -8.03
C VAL A 361 16.59 -26.71 -7.72
N ALA A 362 15.98 -27.28 -8.76
CA ALA A 362 15.22 -28.51 -8.62
C ALA A 362 16.16 -29.63 -8.14
N LEU A 363 15.89 -30.17 -6.94
CA LEU A 363 16.65 -31.30 -6.42
C LEU A 363 16.09 -32.58 -7.04
N SER A 364 16.95 -33.21 -7.83
CA SER A 364 16.75 -34.42 -8.64
C SER A 364 16.21 -34.18 -10.05
N LYS A 365 17.00 -34.63 -11.04
CA LYS A 365 16.67 -34.64 -12.46
C LYS A 365 15.77 -35.82 -12.85
N ASP A 366 15.56 -36.77 -11.94
CA ASP A 366 14.96 -38.08 -12.25
C ASP A 366 13.72 -38.42 -11.40
N ASP A 367 13.44 -37.75 -10.28
CA ASP A 367 12.22 -37.97 -9.48
C ASP A 367 11.60 -36.66 -8.97
N LYS A 368 10.47 -36.30 -9.59
CA LYS A 368 9.70 -35.05 -9.41
C LYS A 368 8.87 -35.02 -8.11
N LYS A 369 9.43 -35.39 -6.96
CA LYS A 369 8.63 -35.57 -5.72
C LYS A 369 8.66 -34.37 -4.76
N ILE A 370 9.62 -33.44 -4.90
CA ILE A 370 9.78 -32.27 -4.01
C ILE A 370 10.07 -31.02 -4.84
N ASN A 371 9.24 -29.99 -4.72
CA ASN A 371 9.51 -28.70 -5.33
C ASN A 371 10.19 -27.77 -4.31
N VAL A 372 11.48 -27.54 -4.47
CA VAL A 372 12.28 -26.70 -3.57
C VAL A 372 12.29 -25.27 -4.08
N LEU A 373 11.75 -24.36 -3.29
CA LEU A 373 11.75 -22.93 -3.59
C LEU A 373 13.16 -22.35 -3.48
N ARG A 374 13.89 -22.75 -2.43
CA ARG A 374 15.24 -22.24 -2.13
C ARG A 374 16.00 -23.20 -1.24
N TYR A 375 17.34 -23.16 -1.31
CA TYR A 375 18.17 -23.77 -0.28
C TYR A 375 19.32 -22.86 0.18
N TRP A 376 19.74 -23.07 1.41
CA TRP A 376 20.87 -22.40 2.04
C TRP A 376 21.91 -23.44 2.42
N SER A 377 23.16 -23.22 2.04
CA SER A 377 24.28 -24.04 2.48
C SER A 377 24.98 -23.37 3.66
N LEU A 378 25.21 -24.13 4.71
CA LEU A 378 25.97 -23.73 5.90
C LEU A 378 27.37 -24.29 5.79
N TYR A 379 28.38 -23.48 6.05
CA TYR A 379 29.80 -23.85 5.99
C TYR A 379 30.47 -23.63 7.34
N SER A 380 31.46 -24.46 7.68
CA SER A 380 32.25 -24.32 8.91
C SER A 380 33.36 -23.26 8.82
N ASP A 381 33.64 -22.73 7.62
CA ASP A 381 34.75 -21.83 7.36
C ASP A 381 34.38 -20.71 6.38
N GLU A 382 35.08 -19.58 6.50
CA GLU A 382 34.86 -18.38 5.69
C GLU A 382 35.12 -18.59 4.20
N GLY A 383 36.05 -19.49 3.89
CA GLY A 383 36.36 -19.91 2.53
C GLY A 383 35.28 -20.75 1.87
N LYS A 384 34.20 -21.09 2.61
CA LYS A 384 33.11 -21.97 2.16
C LYS A 384 33.63 -23.31 1.64
N THR A 385 34.70 -23.83 2.25
CA THR A 385 35.34 -25.06 1.76
C THR A 385 34.65 -26.32 2.26
N THR A 386 34.04 -26.25 3.45
CA THR A 386 33.40 -27.39 4.12
C THR A 386 31.94 -27.09 4.44
N GLU A 387 31.03 -27.62 3.62
CA GLU A 387 29.57 -27.54 3.85
C GLU A 387 29.17 -28.47 5.00
N VAL A 388 28.59 -27.92 6.05
CA VAL A 388 28.16 -28.64 7.27
C VAL A 388 26.66 -28.92 7.32
N ALA A 389 25.85 -28.19 6.55
CA ALA A 389 24.41 -28.42 6.48
C ALA A 389 23.76 -27.74 5.27
N LYS A 390 22.57 -28.21 4.89
CA LYS A 390 21.70 -27.55 3.92
C LYS A 390 20.30 -27.32 4.49
N ILE A 391 19.78 -26.12 4.31
CA ILE A 391 18.42 -25.75 4.70
C ILE A 391 17.62 -25.64 3.43
N TYR A 392 16.41 -26.19 3.37
CA TYR A 392 15.55 -26.16 2.20
C TYR A 392 14.21 -25.49 2.56
N LYS A 393 13.78 -24.51 1.77
CA LYS A 393 12.40 -24.03 1.77
C LYS A 393 11.66 -24.77 0.67
N ILE A 394 10.72 -25.63 1.08
CA ILE A 394 9.97 -26.49 0.16
C ILE A 394 8.65 -25.80 -0.15
N GLN A 395 8.34 -25.64 -1.44
CA GLN A 395 7.08 -25.05 -1.90
C GLN A 395 5.95 -26.08 -1.91
N SER A 396 6.25 -27.29 -2.37
CA SER A 396 5.27 -28.37 -2.46
C SER A 396 5.91 -29.74 -2.38
N LEU A 397 5.14 -30.71 -1.87
CA LEU A 397 5.49 -32.13 -1.80
C LEU A 397 4.49 -32.93 -2.63
N MET A 398 4.96 -33.94 -3.35
CA MET A 398 4.09 -34.94 -3.97
C MET A 398 3.75 -35.99 -2.92
N GLU A 399 2.46 -36.21 -2.64
CA GLU A 399 2.04 -37.26 -1.70
C GLU A 399 2.34 -38.66 -2.30
N GLU A 400 2.77 -39.60 -1.45
CA GLU A 400 3.25 -40.94 -1.85
C GLU A 400 2.25 -41.73 -2.71
N ASP A 401 0.95 -41.40 -2.57
CA ASP A 401 -0.16 -42.07 -3.25
C ASP A 401 -0.92 -41.15 -4.25
N LYS A 402 -0.44 -39.93 -4.52
CA LYS A 402 -1.11 -38.98 -5.43
C LYS A 402 -0.12 -38.37 -6.42
N GLU A 403 -0.47 -38.38 -7.71
CA GLU A 403 0.25 -37.62 -8.76
C GLU A 403 0.09 -36.09 -8.65
N THR A 404 -0.47 -35.59 -7.56
CA THR A 404 -0.73 -34.17 -7.32
C THR A 404 0.19 -33.63 -6.24
N PHE A 405 0.80 -32.47 -6.50
CA PHE A 405 1.56 -31.74 -5.50
C PHE A 405 0.63 -31.06 -4.50
N THR A 406 0.88 -31.30 -3.22
CA THR A 406 0.25 -30.56 -2.13
C THR A 406 1.14 -29.35 -1.83
N HIS A 407 0.59 -28.15 -2.01
CA HIS A 407 1.29 -26.91 -1.71
C HIS A 407 1.47 -26.81 -0.19
N ILE A 408 2.69 -26.57 0.27
CA ILE A 408 2.96 -26.31 1.69
C ILE A 408 2.80 -24.81 1.92
N GLU A 409 2.17 -24.41 3.01
CA GLU A 409 2.09 -22.99 3.36
C GLU A 409 3.50 -22.38 3.48
N SER A 410 3.65 -21.15 2.98
CA SER A 410 4.92 -20.51 2.62
C SER A 410 5.90 -20.25 3.79
N THR A 411 5.51 -20.61 5.01
CA THR A 411 6.27 -20.40 6.25
C THR A 411 7.09 -21.62 6.69
N THR A 412 6.93 -22.77 6.03
CA THR A 412 7.61 -24.02 6.44
C THR A 412 9.03 -24.10 5.88
N VAL A 413 10.02 -24.24 6.77
CA VAL A 413 11.44 -24.37 6.43
C VAL A 413 11.99 -25.69 6.97
N PHE A 414 12.63 -26.48 6.12
CA PHE A 414 13.22 -27.76 6.47
C PHE A 414 14.73 -27.61 6.68
N LEU A 415 15.24 -28.04 7.83
CA LEU A 415 16.68 -28.08 8.09
C LEU A 415 17.20 -29.51 7.86
N VAL A 416 18.07 -29.68 6.87
CA VAL A 416 18.73 -30.96 6.60
C VAL A 416 20.20 -30.84 6.97
N THR A 417 20.55 -31.32 8.16
CA THR A 417 21.95 -31.36 8.60
C THR A 417 22.63 -32.56 7.94
N ILE A 418 23.62 -32.32 7.09
CA ILE A 418 24.49 -33.37 6.54
C ILE A 418 25.78 -33.34 7.35
N SER A 419 25.83 -34.06 8.47
CA SER A 419 27.09 -34.24 9.21
C SER A 419 27.83 -35.46 8.67
N GLY A 420 28.92 -35.25 7.93
CA GLY A 420 29.82 -36.33 7.53
C GLY A 420 31.00 -35.83 6.71
N ASP A 421 32.17 -36.44 6.91
CA ASP A 421 33.35 -36.23 6.07
C ASP A 421 33.02 -36.65 4.63
N LYS A 422 33.52 -35.93 3.61
CA LYS A 422 33.24 -36.19 2.17
C LYS A 422 33.50 -37.64 1.76
N SER A 423 34.37 -38.33 2.50
CA SER A 423 34.81 -39.70 2.28
C SER A 423 33.96 -40.76 3.01
N ASN A 424 33.15 -40.37 4.00
CA ASN A 424 32.29 -41.27 4.76
C ASN A 424 31.09 -40.51 5.36
N PRO A 425 29.99 -40.32 4.61
CA PRO A 425 28.79 -39.66 5.11
C PRO A 425 28.07 -40.58 6.09
N SER A 426 28.55 -40.65 7.34
CA SER A 426 27.81 -41.28 8.43
C SER A 426 26.57 -40.42 8.72
N VAL A 427 25.45 -40.77 8.08
CA VAL A 427 24.07 -40.37 8.35
C VAL A 427 23.93 -38.98 9.00
N GLY A 428 23.80 -37.94 8.18
CA GLY A 428 23.40 -36.62 8.66
C GLY A 428 22.01 -36.66 9.28
N LYS A 429 21.86 -36.13 10.50
CA LYS A 429 20.56 -36.00 11.16
C LYS A 429 19.69 -34.97 10.42
N MET A 430 18.62 -35.43 9.79
CA MET A 430 17.55 -34.55 9.33
C MET A 430 16.77 -34.05 10.55
N THR A 431 16.69 -32.73 10.74
CA THR A 431 15.94 -32.14 11.86
C THR A 431 14.83 -31.29 11.27
N LEU A 432 13.60 -31.76 11.39
CA LEU A 432 12.46 -30.95 10.98
C LEU A 432 12.25 -29.82 12.00
N MET A 433 12.24 -28.58 11.51
CA MET A 433 11.79 -27.44 12.30
C MET A 433 10.50 -26.93 11.71
N LEU A 434 9.38 -27.45 12.22
CA LEU A 434 8.07 -26.89 11.95
C LEU A 434 7.90 -25.64 12.80
N ASN A 435 7.59 -24.53 12.15
CA ASN A 435 6.95 -23.40 12.81
C ASN A 435 5.44 -23.57 12.62
N GLU A 436 4.81 -24.42 13.43
CA GLU A 436 3.36 -24.59 13.34
C GLU A 436 2.64 -23.35 13.87
N VAL A 437 1.81 -22.76 13.00
CA VAL A 437 0.46 -22.36 13.41
C VAL A 437 -0.50 -23.36 12.77
N GLY A 438 -0.57 -24.56 13.36
CA GLY A 438 -1.71 -25.48 13.33
C GLY A 438 -1.98 -26.27 12.04
N GLY A 439 -1.72 -27.59 12.10
CA GLY A 439 -2.70 -28.58 11.66
C GLY A 439 -2.18 -29.66 10.72
N GLY A 440 -1.85 -30.82 11.27
CA GLY A 440 -2.07 -32.13 10.63
C GLY A 440 -1.04 -32.62 9.60
N LEU A 441 -0.01 -31.84 9.29
CA LEU A 441 1.08 -32.22 8.37
C LEU A 441 2.18 -33.09 9.02
N ASP A 442 2.17 -33.20 10.35
CA ASP A 442 3.20 -33.89 11.12
C ASP A 442 3.37 -35.36 10.71
N SER A 443 2.29 -36.10 10.47
CA SER A 443 2.37 -37.55 10.25
C SER A 443 2.97 -37.95 8.91
N ASP A 444 2.66 -37.22 7.83
CA ASP A 444 3.08 -37.61 6.48
C ASP A 444 4.53 -37.23 6.21
N VAL A 445 4.97 -36.09 6.74
CA VAL A 445 6.35 -35.62 6.66
C VAL A 445 7.26 -36.46 7.56
N GLU A 446 6.85 -36.73 8.80
CA GLU A 446 7.61 -37.59 9.72
C GLU A 446 7.74 -39.02 9.15
N LYS A 447 6.70 -39.54 8.51
CA LYS A 447 6.73 -40.84 7.82
C LYS A 447 7.64 -40.84 6.58
N TYR A 448 7.67 -39.76 5.79
CA TYR A 448 8.57 -39.65 4.64
C TYR A 448 10.04 -39.59 5.09
N VAL A 449 10.35 -38.76 6.08
CA VAL A 449 11.71 -38.60 6.62
C VAL A 449 12.22 -39.86 7.31
N ASN A 450 11.38 -40.53 8.09
CA ASN A 450 11.78 -41.75 8.81
C ASN A 450 12.04 -42.95 7.88
N ASN A 451 11.55 -42.92 6.65
CA ASN A 451 11.73 -44.01 5.69
C ASN A 451 12.75 -43.69 4.59
N PHE A 452 13.28 -42.47 4.49
CA PHE A 452 14.11 -42.05 3.35
C PHE A 452 15.48 -42.76 3.26
N ASP A 453 15.72 -43.51 2.18
CA ASP A 453 17.01 -44.15 1.87
C ASP A 453 17.83 -43.28 0.91
N ALA A 454 18.87 -42.64 1.45
CA ALA A 454 19.74 -41.72 0.72
C ALA A 454 20.55 -42.39 -0.42
N SER A 455 20.74 -43.71 -0.40
CA SER A 455 21.44 -44.42 -1.47
C SER A 455 20.57 -44.64 -2.72
N LYS A 456 19.25 -44.50 -2.58
CA LYS A 456 18.26 -44.76 -3.62
C LYS A 456 17.36 -43.57 -3.94
N GLY A 457 17.30 -42.57 -3.07
CA GLY A 457 16.44 -41.39 -3.26
C GLY A 457 14.95 -41.64 -2.98
N GLU A 458 14.58 -42.71 -2.27
CA GLU A 458 13.18 -43.10 -2.04
C GLU A 458 12.92 -43.62 -0.61
N PRO A 459 11.67 -43.54 -0.08
CA PRO A 459 11.31 -44.11 1.21
C PRO A 459 11.22 -45.66 1.18
N GLN A 460 11.84 -46.35 2.15
CA GLN A 460 11.78 -47.79 2.33
C GLN A 460 10.55 -48.23 3.14
N LYS A 461 9.91 -49.32 2.68
CA LYS A 461 8.91 -50.05 3.47
C LYS A 461 9.59 -51.00 4.46
N GLY A 462 9.71 -50.58 5.72
CA GLY A 462 9.62 -51.49 6.86
C GLY A 462 10.80 -51.57 7.83
N VAL A 463 10.43 -51.35 9.11
CA VAL A 463 10.96 -51.84 10.39
C VAL A 463 12.43 -51.54 10.75
N GLY A 464 12.63 -50.50 11.57
CA GLY A 464 13.81 -50.39 12.42
C GLY A 464 13.97 -49.02 13.11
N ALA A 465 13.83 -49.03 14.44
CA ALA A 465 14.10 -47.96 15.43
C ALA A 465 13.39 -46.59 15.25
N THR A 466 12.49 -46.29 16.19
CA THR A 466 11.87 -44.97 16.37
C THR A 466 12.78 -44.08 17.22
N TYR A 467 13.24 -42.96 16.68
CA TYR A 467 13.91 -41.91 17.46
C TYR A 467 13.06 -40.64 17.44
N THR A 468 12.40 -40.34 18.56
CA THR A 468 11.59 -39.12 18.70
C THR A 468 12.45 -38.02 19.31
N CYS A 469 12.84 -37.02 18.52
CA CYS A 469 13.39 -35.77 19.05
C CYS A 469 12.26 -34.73 19.14
N LYS A 470 11.84 -34.40 20.36
CA LYS A 470 10.79 -33.40 20.59
C LYS A 470 11.44 -32.03 20.83
N ALA A 471 11.35 -31.13 19.85
CA ALA A 471 11.67 -29.73 20.07
C ALA A 471 10.47 -29.06 20.76
N ILE A 472 10.58 -28.75 22.05
CA ILE A 472 9.54 -28.01 22.77
C ILE A 472 9.83 -26.52 22.62
N TRP A 473 9.03 -25.82 21.81
CA TRP A 473 9.05 -24.37 21.73
C TRP A 473 8.22 -23.79 22.85
N ASN A 474 8.85 -23.32 23.93
CA ASN A 474 8.12 -22.75 25.07
C ASN A 474 8.23 -21.22 25.12
N GLY A 475 7.72 -20.57 24.08
CA GLY A 475 7.33 -19.14 24.01
C GLY A 475 8.37 -18.05 24.30
N VAL A 476 9.45 -18.31 25.04
CA VAL A 476 10.41 -17.33 25.54
C VAL A 476 11.76 -18.03 25.76
N MET A 477 12.68 -17.86 24.80
CA MET A 477 14.11 -18.24 24.80
C MET A 477 14.53 -19.72 24.61
N LYS A 478 15.37 -19.90 23.57
CA LYS A 478 16.31 -20.98 23.22
C LYS A 478 15.73 -22.40 23.01
N ALA A 479 15.86 -22.91 21.79
CA ALA A 479 15.74 -24.34 21.51
C ALA A 479 16.84 -25.11 22.26
N LYS A 480 16.46 -26.08 23.09
CA LYS A 480 17.39 -26.98 23.76
C LYS A 480 17.09 -28.39 23.27
N ALA A 481 18.03 -28.99 22.53
CA ALA A 481 17.95 -30.39 22.16
C ALA A 481 18.09 -31.24 23.43
N LEU A 482 17.05 -31.99 23.79
CA LEU A 482 17.12 -33.00 24.83
C LEU A 482 17.41 -34.34 24.18
N TYR A 483 18.59 -34.89 24.47
CA TYR A 483 18.96 -36.25 24.11
C TYR A 483 18.65 -37.16 25.31
N SER A 484 17.77 -38.15 25.14
CA SER A 484 17.70 -39.29 26.05
C SER A 484 17.72 -40.58 25.26
N GLU A 485 18.80 -41.35 25.42
CA GLU A 485 18.79 -42.76 25.08
C GLU A 485 17.95 -43.50 26.13
N THR A 486 16.93 -44.22 25.68
CA THR A 486 16.37 -45.33 26.46
C THR A 486 16.79 -46.59 25.72
N LYS A 487 17.61 -47.42 26.37
CA LYS A 487 18.03 -48.72 25.82
C LYS A 487 16.87 -49.71 25.81
#